data_AF-A0AAW8ALK2-F1
#
_entry.id   AF-A0AAW8ALK2-F1
#
_cell.length_a   1.000
_cell.length_b   1.000
_cell.length_c   1.000
_cell.angle_alpha   90.00
_cell.angle_beta   90.00
_cell.angle_gamma   90.00
#
_symmetry.space_group_name_H-M   'P 1'
#
loop_
_entity.id
_entity.type
_entity.pdbx_description
1 polymer ?
#
loop_
_entity_poly.entity_id
_entity_poly.type
_entity_poly.pdbx_seq_one_letter_code
_entity_poly.pdbx_strand_id
1 'polypeptide(L)' 'MINIIEEFRQYKNEENAEKQAAYLRHQFEFIGLKTPERRLLAKDFLKKKRQISKLIGSLFLNFGICLSVN' A
#
# COMPACT_ATOMS: atom_id res chain seq x y z
N MET A 1 1.85 14.27 3.68
CA MET A 1 1.07 13.02 3.68
C MET A 1 1.79 12.04 2.76
N ILE A 2 2.17 10.85 3.23
CA ILE A 2 2.93 9.89 2.39
C ILE A 2 1.97 9.26 1.39
N ASN A 3 2.17 9.57 0.11
CA ASN A 3 1.43 8.95 -0.99
C ASN A 3 2.26 7.78 -1.55
N ILE A 4 1.92 6.56 -1.14
CA ILE A 4 2.63 5.34 -1.53
C ILE A 4 2.61 5.11 -3.05
N ILE A 5 1.64 5.67 -3.77
CA ILE A 5 1.55 5.57 -5.22
C ILE A 5 2.69 6.36 -5.88
N GLU A 6 2.96 7.58 -5.42
CA GLU A 6 4.07 8.39 -5.95
C GLU A 6 5.42 7.77 -5.66
N GLU A 7 5.58 7.20 -4.46
CA GLU A 7 6.79 6.47 -4.08
C GLU A 7 7.01 5.28 -5.02
N PHE A 8 5.97 4.49 -5.32
CA PHE A 8 6.11 3.39 -6.29
C PHE A 8 6.42 3.88 -7.71
N ARG A 9 5.86 5.02 -8.13
CA ARG A 9 6.12 5.60 -9.47
C ARG A 9 7.58 6.03 -9.65
N GLN A 10 8.25 6.48 -8.58
CA GLN A 10 9.67 6.85 -8.64
C GLN A 10 10.60 5.67 -8.97
N TYR A 11 10.19 4.45 -8.61
CA TYR A 11 10.95 3.22 -8.88
C TYR A 11 10.40 2.44 -10.07
N LYS A 12 9.70 3.11 -11.00
CA LYS A 12 9.17 2.49 -12.22
C LYS A 12 10.29 1.82 -13.02
N ASN A 13 10.01 0.62 -13.53
CA ASN A 13 10.89 -0.10 -14.45
C ASN A 13 10.08 -0.59 -15.66
N GLU A 14 10.25 0.08 -16.80
CA GLU A 14 9.45 -0.18 -18.00
C GLU A 14 9.70 -1.57 -18.61
N GLU A 15 10.94 -2.06 -18.57
CA GLU A 15 11.28 -3.38 -19.09
C GLU A 15 10.58 -4.49 -18.31
N ASN A 16 10.62 -4.40 -16.97
CA ASN A 16 9.90 -5.35 -16.12
C ASN A 16 8.38 -5.20 -16.25
N ALA A 17 7.88 -3.96 -16.41
CA ALA A 17 6.46 -3.69 -16.59
C ALA A 17 5.92 -4.37 -17.85
N GLU A 18 6.64 -4.25 -18.96
CA GLU A 18 6.24 -4.86 -20.23
C GLU A 18 6.23 -6.39 -20.14
N LYS A 19 7.25 -6.99 -19.52
CA LYS A 19 7.29 -8.44 -19.26
C LYS A 19 6.13 -8.92 -18.39
N GLN A 20 5.77 -8.13 -17.37
CA GLN A 20 4.63 -8.42 -16.48
C GLN A 20 3.29 -8.26 -17.18
N ALA A 21 3.14 -7.23 -18.01
CA ALA A 21 1.95 -7.00 -18.82
C ALA A 21 1.77 -8.14 -19.83
N ALA A 22 2.83 -8.51 -20.56
CA ALA A 22 2.81 -9.61 -21.51
C ALA A 22 2.40 -10.95 -20.88
N TYR A 23 2.87 -11.23 -19.66
CA TYR A 23 2.46 -12.42 -18.89
C TYR A 23 0.94 -12.49 -18.69
N LEU A 24 0.29 -11.34 -18.48
CA LEU A 24 -1.17 -11.23 -18.35
C LEU A 24 -1.86 -10.76 -19.65
N ARG A 25 -1.24 -10.97 -20.81
CA ARG A 25 -1.77 -10.59 -22.14
C ARG A 25 -2.20 -9.13 -22.22
N HIS A 26 -1.43 -8.24 -21.60
CA HIS A 26 -1.65 -6.79 -21.55
C HIS A 26 -3.03 -6.37 -20.99
N GLN A 27 -3.66 -7.19 -20.15
CA GLN A 27 -4.92 -6.84 -19.48
C GLN A 27 -4.73 -5.80 -18.36
N PHE A 28 -3.51 -5.67 -17.86
CA PHE A 28 -3.18 -4.77 -16.77
C PHE A 28 -1.87 -4.04 -17.08
N GLU A 29 -1.84 -2.75 -16.72
CA GLU A 29 -0.62 -1.97 -16.72
C GLU A 29 0.17 -2.19 -15.43
N PHE A 30 1.48 -2.37 -15.57
CA PHE A 30 2.37 -2.59 -14.44
C PHE A 30 3.37 -1.44 -14.29
N ILE A 31 3.80 -1.21 -13.06
CA ILE A 31 4.89 -0.27 -12.73
C ILE A 31 6.26 -0.95 -12.93
N GLY A 32 6.31 -2.29 -12.95
CA GLY A 32 7.54 -3.07 -13.13
C GLY A 32 8.30 -3.39 -11.86
N LEU A 33 7.69 -3.17 -10.69
CA LEU A 33 8.27 -3.50 -9.39
C LEU A 33 8.13 -5.00 -9.09
N LYS A 34 9.23 -5.64 -8.71
CA LYS A 34 9.21 -7.03 -8.26
C LYS A 34 8.66 -7.13 -6.84
N THR A 35 8.16 -8.32 -6.48
CA THR A 35 7.62 -8.58 -5.13
C THR A 35 8.55 -8.19 -3.96
N PRO A 36 9.87 -8.47 -3.97
CA PRO A 36 10.75 -8.03 -2.88
C PRO A 36 10.86 -6.49 -2.78
N GLU A 37 11.01 -5.79 -3.91
CA GLU A 37 11.11 -4.31 -3.95
C GLU A 37 9.82 -3.67 -3.43
N ARG A 38 8.67 -4.15 -3.92
CA ARG A 38 7.35 -3.67 -3.46
C ARG A 38 7.16 -3.86 -1.95
N ARG A 39 7.60 -5.00 -1.39
CA ARG A 39 7.50 -5.27 0.06
C ARG A 39 8.39 -4.34 0.88
N LEU A 40 9.58 -4.02 0.38
CA LEU A 40 10.50 -3.09 1.05
C LEU A 40 9.91 -1.68 1.10
N LEU A 41 9.46 -1.16 -0.04
CA LEU A 41 8.85 0.17 -0.15
C LEU A 41 7.54 0.26 0.68
N ALA A 42 6.71 -0.78 0.65
CA ALA A 42 5.45 -0.79 1.40
C ALA A 42 5.63 -0.95 2.93
N LYS A 43 6.80 -1.41 3.40
CA LYS A 43 7.01 -1.79 4.81
C LYS A 43 6.75 -0.62 5.76
N ASP A 44 7.31 0.55 5.45
CA ASP A 44 7.23 1.72 6.32
C ASP A 44 5.83 2.33 6.33
N PHE A 45 5.17 2.35 5.16
CA PHE A 45 3.77 2.75 5.05
C PHE A 45 2.85 1.84 5.87
N LEU A 46 3.00 0.51 5.74
CA LEU A 46 2.20 -0.46 6.48
C LEU A 46 2.47 -0.40 7.98
N LYS A 47 3.73 -0.17 8.41
CA LYS A 47 4.08 0.02 9.82
C LYS A 47 3.37 1.22 10.42
N LYS A 48 3.34 2.36 9.71
CA LYS A 48 2.61 3.57 10.13
C LYS A 48 1.11 3.32 10.22
N LYS A 49 0.52 2.67 9.21
CA LYS A 49 -0.91 2.32 9.21
C LYS A 49 -1.30 1.38 10.36
N ARG A 50 -0.45 0.40 10.68
CA ARG A 50 -0.66 -0.52 11.81
C ARG A 50 -0.59 0.18 13.17
N GLN A 51 0.28 1.18 13.32
CA GLN A 51 0.31 1.98 14.55
C GLN A 51 -0.96 2.82 14.69
N ILE A 52 -1.41 3.43 13.58
CA ILE A 52 -2.67 4.18 13.53
C ILE A 52 -3.86 3.27 13.88
N SER A 53 -3.94 2.06 13.32
CA SER A 53 -5.07 1.15 13.63
C SER A 53 -5.08 0.71 15.09
N LYS A 54 -3.91 0.47 15.70
CA LYS A 54 -3.79 0.19 17.13
C LYS A 54 -4.22 1.39 17.98
N LEU A 55 -3.79 2.60 17.60
CA LEU A 55 -4.15 3.82 18.29
C LEU A 55 -5.67 4.05 18.21
N ILE A 56 -6.26 3.91 17.02
CA ILE A 56 -7.71 3.99 16.80
C ILE A 56 -8.44 2.94 17.64
N GLY A 57 -8.00 1.67 17.63
CA GLY A 57 -8.59 0.61 18.45
C GLY A 57 -8.52 0.90 19.95
N SER A 58 -7.38 1.42 20.43
CA SER A 58 -7.24 1.85 21.83
C SER A 58 -8.08 3.07 22.17
N LEU A 59 -8.31 3.97 21.21
CA LEU A 59 -9.18 5.13 21.40
C LEU A 59 -10.64 4.69 21.47
N PHE A 60 -11.07 3.73 20.65
CA PHE A 60 -12.40 3.13 20.76
C PHE A 60 -12.63 2.44 22.11
N LEU A 61 -11.63 1.75 22.66
CA LEU A 61 -11.74 1.13 23.99
C LEU A 61 -11.70 2.15 25.13
N ASN A 62 -10.82 3.15 25.08
CA ASN A 62 -10.60 4.08 26.19
C ASN A 62 -11.54 5.27 26.20
N PHE A 63 -12.14 5.63 25.06
CA PHE A 63 -13.04 6.78 24.95
C PHE A 63 -14.51 6.42 24.73
N GLY A 64 -14.88 5.13 24.67
CA GLY A 64 -16.28 4.71 24.74
C GLY A 64 -17.21 5.45 23.77
N ILE A 65 -16.73 5.79 22.56
CA ILE A 65 -17.60 6.38 21.55
C ILE A 65 -18.36 5.22 20.92
N CYS A 66 -19.50 4.89 21.55
CA CYS A 66 -20.58 4.14 20.95
C CYS A 66 -21.09 4.97 19.76
N LEU A 67 -20.48 4.81 18.59
CA LEU A 67 -21.10 5.24 17.35
C LEU A 67 -22.23 4.24 17.08
N SER A 68 -23.41 4.61 17.57
CA SER A 68 -24.69 4.04 17.18
C SER A 68 -24.72 3.93 15.66
N VAL A 69 -24.72 2.70 15.17
CA VAL A 69 -25.10 2.37 13.80
C VAL A 69 -26.53 2.87 13.62
N ASN A 70 -26.73 3.80 12.68
CA ASN A 70 -28.04 3.96 12.02
C ASN A 70 -28.09 3.00 10.84
#